data_AF-A0A7K8D9N8-F1
#
_entry.id   AF-A0A7K8D9N8-F1
#
_cell.length_a   1.000
_cell.length_b   1.000
_cell.length_c   1.000
_cell.angle_alpha   90.00
_cell.angle_beta   90.00
_cell.angle_gamma   90.00
#
_symmetry.space_group_name_H-M   'P 1'
#
loop_
_entity.id
_entity.type
_entity.pdbx_description
1 polymer ?
#
loop_
_entity_poly.entity_id
_entity_poly.type
_entity_poly.pdbx_seq_one_letter_code
_entity_poly.pdbx_strand_id
1 'polypeptide(L)' 'CSSKACRNLFGPVDHDQLQHDFEDKIRQQLEEAQQRWNFNFETETPLEGPFKWE' A
#
# COMPACT_ATOMS: atom_id res chain seq x y z
N CYS A 1 20.21 -18.94 -23.60
CA CYS A 1 20.40 -19.85 -22.45
C CYS A 1 19.63 -19.30 -21.25
N SER A 2 18.56 -19.97 -20.80
CA SER A 2 18.01 -19.69 -19.46
C SER A 2 18.98 -20.31 -18.45
N SER A 3 19.54 -19.49 -17.55
CA SER A 3 20.39 -20.01 -16.46
C SER A 3 19.53 -20.86 -15.53
N LYS A 4 20.12 -21.86 -14.85
CA LYS A 4 19.39 -22.72 -13.87
C LYS A 4 18.67 -21.93 -12.76
N ALA A 5 18.99 -20.65 -12.60
CA ALA A 5 18.41 -19.74 -11.63
C ALA A 5 17.11 -19.04 -12.10
N CYS A 6 16.88 -18.88 -13.41
CA CYS A 6 15.66 -18.25 -13.92
C CYS A 6 14.52 -19.28 -14.00
N ARG A 7 13.82 -19.46 -12.88
CA ARG A 7 12.68 -20.37 -12.78
C ARG A 7 11.60 -19.78 -11.89
N ASN A 8 10.36 -20.05 -12.24
CA ASN A 8 9.23 -19.79 -11.36
C ASN A 8 9.25 -20.82 -10.21
N LEU A 9 9.29 -20.35 -8.97
CA LEU A 9 9.39 -21.20 -7.78
C LEU A 9 8.02 -21.68 -7.29
N PHE A 10 6.95 -20.91 -7.52
CA PHE A 10 5.63 -21.12 -6.90
C PHE A 10 4.47 -21.13 -7.90
N GLY A 11 4.77 -21.20 -9.20
CA GLY A 11 3.77 -21.21 -10.25
C GLY A 11 3.29 -19.81 -10.67
N PRO A 12 2.43 -19.74 -11.69
CA PRO A 12 1.91 -18.47 -12.19
C PRO A 12 1.10 -17.74 -11.10
N VAL A 13 1.14 -16.42 -11.13
CA VAL A 13 0.39 -15.55 -10.22
C VAL A 13 -0.77 -14.90 -10.97
N ASP A 14 -1.89 -14.70 -10.28
CA ASP A 14 -2.97 -13.85 -10.77
C ASP A 14 -2.59 -12.38 -10.52
N HIS A 15 -2.31 -11.66 -11.60
CA HIS A 15 -1.83 -10.27 -11.52
C HIS A 15 -2.94 -9.29 -11.12
N ASP A 16 -4.18 -9.55 -11.50
CA ASP A 16 -5.32 -8.67 -11.19
C ASP A 16 -5.66 -8.81 -9.71
N GLN A 17 -5.70 -10.05 -9.20
CA GLN A 17 -5.89 -10.30 -7.77
C GLN A 17 -4.77 -9.67 -6.93
N LEU A 18 -3.51 -9.88 -7.32
CA LEU A 18 -2.36 -9.36 -6.57
C LEU A 18 -2.38 -7.83 -6.51
N GLN A 19 -2.75 -7.17 -7.62
CA GLN A 19 -2.87 -5.73 -7.65
C GLN A 19 -3.97 -5.24 -6.70
N HIS A 20 -5.15 -5.87 -6.71
CA HIS A 20 -6.25 -5.51 -5.84
C HIS A 20 -5.89 -5.69 -4.36
N ASP A 21 -5.32 -6.84 -4.00
CA ASP A 21 -4.87 -7.14 -2.64
C ASP A 21 -3.83 -6.10 -2.15
N PHE A 22 -2.94 -5.67 -3.04
CA PHE A 22 -1.94 -4.65 -2.73
C PHE A 22 -2.58 -3.27 -2.51
N GLU A 23 -3.46 -2.83 -3.41
CA GLU A 23 -4.17 -1.56 -3.31
C GLU A 23 -5.02 -1.46 -2.04
N ASP A 24 -5.73 -2.54 -1.70
CA ASP A 24 -6.50 -2.63 -0.47
C ASP A 24 -5.62 -2.54 0.77
N LYS A 25 -4.44 -3.18 0.74
CA LYS A 25 -3.50 -3.12 1.86
C LYS A 25 -2.95 -1.71 2.06
N ILE A 26 -2.60 -1.02 0.97
CA ILE A 26 -2.15 0.37 1.02
C ILE A 26 -3.27 1.26 1.56
N ARG A 27 -4.50 1.12 1.05
CA ARG A 27 -5.65 1.91 1.52
C ARG A 27 -5.88 1.75 3.02
N GLN A 28 -5.84 0.51 3.52
CA GLN A 28 -5.96 0.22 4.94
C GLN A 28 -4.88 0.94 5.76
N GLN A 29 -3.62 0.88 5.33
CA GLN A 29 -2.51 1.52 6.03
C GLN A 29 -2.65 3.05 6.05
N LEU A 30 -3.08 3.64 4.94
CA LEU A 30 -3.31 5.08 4.83
C LEU A 30 -4.47 5.53 5.72
N GLU A 31 -5.57 4.77 5.77
CA GLU A 31 -6.69 5.07 6.64
C GLU A 31 -6.30 5.00 8.13
N GLU A 32 -5.61 3.94 8.53
CA GLU A 32 -5.11 3.78 9.90
C GLU A 32 -4.15 4.93 10.29
N ALA A 33 -3.24 5.30 9.39
CA ALA A 33 -2.34 6.42 9.60
C ALA A 33 -3.10 7.75 9.67
N GLN A 34 -4.05 7.98 8.78
CA GLN A 34 -4.86 9.20 8.74
C GLN A 34 -5.66 9.37 10.03
N GLN A 35 -6.30 8.31 10.53
CA GLN A 35 -7.03 8.35 11.79
C GLN A 35 -6.11 8.60 12.98
N ARG A 36 -4.91 8.00 12.98
CA ARG A 36 -3.93 8.16 14.05
C ARG A 36 -3.35 9.58 14.11
N TRP A 37 -3.13 10.21 12.97
CA TRP A 37 -2.35 11.44 12.84
C TRP A 37 -3.17 12.66 12.44
N ASN A 38 -4.46 12.51 12.17
CA ASN A 38 -5.31 13.52 11.53
C ASN A 38 -4.60 14.19 10.34
N PHE A 39 -4.04 13.39 9.46
CA PHE A 39 -3.30 13.86 8.30
C PHE A 39 -3.62 12.98 7.10
N ASN A 40 -4.04 13.59 5.99
CA ASN A 40 -4.26 12.87 4.75
C ASN A 40 -2.94 12.73 4.00
N PHE A 41 -2.40 11.51 4.00
CA PHE A 41 -1.13 11.18 3.36
C PHE A 41 -1.22 11.10 1.83
N GLU A 42 -2.41 10.96 1.24
CA GLU A 42 -2.59 10.94 -0.22
C GLU A 42 -2.51 12.35 -0.80
N THR A 43 -3.11 13.33 -0.13
CA THR A 43 -3.13 14.72 -0.57
C THR A 43 -2.06 15.58 0.10
N GLU A 44 -1.28 14.99 1.01
CA GLU A 44 -0.30 15.68 1.85
C GLU A 44 -0.89 16.88 2.62
N THR A 45 -2.14 16.75 3.06
CA THR A 45 -2.85 17.83 3.75
C THR A 45 -3.21 17.45 5.18
N PRO A 46 -2.98 18.34 6.15
CA PRO A 46 -3.46 18.11 7.51
C PRO A 46 -4.98 18.13 7.56
N LEU A 47 -5.53 17.25 8.39
CA LEU A 47 -6.95 17.21 8.71
C LEU A 47 -7.18 17.83 10.10
N GLU A 48 -8.42 18.20 10.37
CA GLU A 48 -8.81 18.65 11.69
C GLU A 48 -8.66 17.51 12.71
N GLY A 49 -8.02 17.81 13.83
CA GLY A 49 -7.78 16.83 14.87
C GLY A 49 -6.82 17.31 15.95
N PRO A 50 -6.34 16.38 16.81
CA PRO A 50 -5.50 16.70 17.95
C PRO A 50 -4.10 17.19 17.57
N PHE A 51 -3.56 16.74 16.43
CA PHE A 51 -2.25 17.19 15.95
C PHE A 51 -2.40 18.47 15.13
N LYS A 52 -1.54 19.44 15.40
CA LYS A 52 -1.34 20.63 14.57
C LYS A 52 -0.06 20.42 13.76
N TRP A 53 -0.21 20.35 12.45
CA TRP A 53 0.88 20.18 11.51
C TRP A 53 1.27 21.58 10.97
N GLU A 54 2.58 21.86 10.90
CA GLU A 54 3.19 23.12 10.43
C GLU A 54 3.62 23.05 8.96
#